data_AF-A0AAU6X3S9-F1
#
_entry.id   AF-A0AAU6X3S9-F1
#
_cell.length_a   1.000
_cell.length_b   1.000
_cell.length_c   1.000
_cell.angle_alpha   90.00
_cell.angle_beta   90.00
_cell.angle_gamma   90.00
#
_symmetry.space_group_name_H-M   'P 1'
#
loop_
_entity.id
_entity.type
_entity.pdbx_description
1 polymer ?
#
loop_
_entity_poly.entity_id
_entity_poly.type
_entity_poly.pdbx_seq_one_letter_code
_entity_poly.pdbx_strand_id
1 'polypeptide(L)'
;MIGFYNIKSSLAEILKGGSLHHSMSNFVVYPPKMIQLVKVGEEINQLDYFFARISKQYIEEVEHKTTALSSMMKRLIIIFLGLIVGVIWCPCICLFFK
;
A
#
# COMPACT_ATOMS: atom_id res chain seq x y z
N MET A 1 -2.14 3.63 -20.85
CA MET A 1 -3.60 3.47 -20.72
C MET A 1 -3.86 2.40 -19.68
N ILE A 2 -3.90 2.79 -18.40
CA ILE A 2 -3.98 1.87 -17.26
C ILE A 2 -5.41 1.31 -17.22
N GLY A 3 -5.52 -0.02 -17.32
CA GLY A 3 -6.73 -0.72 -17.72
C GLY A 3 -7.91 -0.61 -16.74
N PHE A 4 -8.93 0.16 -17.13
CA PHE A 4 -10.27 0.16 -16.51
C PHE A 4 -11.17 -0.99 -17.02
N TYR A 5 -10.62 -2.01 -17.68
CA TYR A 5 -11.38 -3.08 -18.34
C TYR A 5 -12.23 -3.90 -17.35
N ASN A 6 -11.67 -4.22 -16.19
CA ASN A 6 -12.29 -5.12 -15.22
C ASN A 6 -13.53 -4.53 -14.52
N ILE A 7 -13.63 -3.20 -14.42
CA ILE A 7 -14.76 -2.53 -13.75
C ILE A 7 -16.01 -2.58 -14.62
N LYS A 8 -15.86 -2.52 -15.96
CA LYS A 8 -17.00 -2.62 -16.88
C LYS A 8 -17.56 -4.03 -16.96
N SER A 9 -16.70 -5.06 -16.93
CA SER A 9 -17.12 -6.45 -16.93
C SER A 9 -17.78 -6.84 -15.61
N SER A 10 -17.26 -6.38 -14.48
CA SER A 10 -17.90 -6.64 -13.18
C SER A 10 -19.26 -5.95 -13.07
N LEU A 11 -19.38 -4.70 -13.55
CA LEU A 11 -20.68 -4.01 -13.65
C LEU A 11 -21.68 -4.77 -14.53
N ALA A 12 -21.23 -5.35 -15.65
CA ALA A 12 -22.10 -6.11 -16.54
C ALA A 12 -22.59 -7.43 -15.91
N GLU A 13 -21.82 -8.06 -15.02
CA GLU A 13 -22.23 -9.24 -14.25
C GLU A 13 -23.18 -8.89 -13.08
N ILE A 14 -22.93 -7.75 -12.41
CA ILE A 14 -23.80 -7.24 -11.34
C ILE A 14 -25.18 -6.87 -11.91
N LEU A 15 -25.21 -6.22 -13.08
CA LEU A 15 -26.46 -5.88 -13.79
C LEU A 15 -27.23 -7.12 -14.29
N LYS A 16 -26.56 -8.28 -14.41
CA LYS A 16 -27.20 -9.57 -14.74
C LYS A 16 -27.78 -10.30 -13.51
N GLY A 17 -27.68 -9.71 -12.32
CA GLY A 17 -28.19 -10.29 -11.07
C GLY A 17 -27.20 -11.19 -10.33
N GLY A 18 -25.91 -11.18 -10.71
CA GLY A 18 -24.87 -11.85 -9.94
C GLY A 18 -24.54 -11.10 -8.65
N SER A 19 -24.17 -11.82 -7.59
CA SER A 19 -23.70 -11.21 -6.35
C SER A 19 -22.39 -10.46 -6.55
N LEU A 20 -22.26 -9.31 -5.90
CA LEU A 20 -21.10 -8.42 -5.98
C LEU A 20 -19.81 -9.16 -5.62
N HIS A 21 -19.87 -9.97 -4.56
CA HIS A 21 -18.78 -10.85 -4.13
C HIS A 21 -18.32 -11.82 -5.23
N HIS A 22 -19.25 -12.45 -5.95
CA HIS A 22 -18.93 -13.43 -6.99
C HIS A 22 -18.27 -12.77 -8.20
N SER A 23 -18.78 -11.62 -8.63
CA SER A 23 -18.18 -10.87 -9.74
C SER A 23 -16.78 -10.36 -9.40
N MET A 24 -16.55 -9.92 -8.16
CA MET A 24 -15.22 -9.49 -7.71
C MET A 24 -14.23 -10.66 -7.52
N SER A 25 -14.70 -11.87 -7.23
CA SER A 25 -13.85 -13.06 -7.11
C SER A 25 -13.22 -13.50 -8.43
N ASN A 26 -13.80 -13.13 -9.57
CA ASN A 26 -13.34 -13.55 -10.89
C ASN A 26 -12.08 -12.78 -11.36
N PHE A 27 -11.70 -11.70 -10.68
CA PHE A 27 -10.57 -10.85 -11.08
C PHE A 27 -9.44 -10.88 -10.04
N VAL A 28 -8.23 -11.22 -10.50
CA VAL A 28 -7.00 -11.33 -9.68
C VAL A 28 -6.54 -9.99 -9.08
N VAL A 29 -7.06 -8.87 -9.56
CA VAL A 29 -6.72 -7.51 -9.08
C VAL A 29 -7.27 -7.25 -7.67
N TYR A 30 -8.30 -7.99 -7.26
CA TYR A 30 -8.97 -7.76 -5.98
C TYR A 30 -8.38 -8.67 -4.89
N PRO A 31 -7.78 -8.10 -3.83
CA PRO A 31 -7.20 -8.91 -2.76
C PRO A 31 -8.29 -9.70 -2.01
N PRO A 32 -7.98 -10.92 -1.53
CA PRO A 32 -8.96 -11.82 -0.89
C PRO A 32 -9.60 -11.20 0.37
N LYS A 33 -8.85 -10.36 1.10
CA LYS A 33 -9.34 -9.59 2.25
C LYS A 33 -10.50 -8.65 1.87
N MET A 34 -10.42 -8.02 0.69
CA MET A 34 -11.47 -7.11 0.21
C MET A 34 -12.73 -7.89 -0.18
N ILE A 35 -12.56 -9.02 -0.89
CA ILE A 35 -13.65 -9.90 -1.31
C ILE A 35 -14.45 -10.40 -0.08
N GLN A 36 -13.77 -10.84 0.97
CA GLN A 36 -14.42 -11.29 2.21
C GLN A 36 -15.22 -10.18 2.91
N LEU A 37 -14.70 -8.94 2.96
CA LEU A 37 -15.41 -7.81 3.55
C LEU A 37 -16.62 -7.38 2.73
N VAL A 38 -16.53 -7.48 1.40
CA VAL A 38 -17.65 -7.25 0.49
C VAL A 38 -18.74 -8.32 0.67
N LYS A 39 -18.37 -9.60 0.82
CA LYS A 39 -19.32 -10.70 1.11
C LYS A 39 -20.16 -10.39 2.34
N VAL A 40 -19.50 -10.04 3.44
CA VAL A 40 -20.15 -9.72 4.71
C VAL A 40 -21.01 -8.47 4.57
N GLY A 41 -20.54 -7.45 3.87
CA GLY A 41 -21.28 -6.21 3.60
C GLY A 41 -22.53 -6.43 2.74
N GLU A 42 -22.48 -7.36 1.80
CA GLU A 42 -23.60 -7.76 0.92
C GLU A 42 -24.67 -8.55 1.71
N GLU A 43 -24.26 -9.47 2.60
CA GLU A 43 -25.18 -10.26 3.45
C GLU A 43 -26.01 -9.40 4.43
N ILE A 44 -25.42 -8.34 4.97
CA ILE A 44 -26.08 -7.41 5.91
C ILE A 44 -26.64 -6.15 5.24
N ASN A 45 -26.56 -6.05 3.90
CA ASN A 45 -27.02 -4.90 3.12
C ASN A 45 -26.39 -3.55 3.55
N GLN A 46 -25.15 -3.57 4.05
CA GLN A 46 -24.40 -2.37 4.47
C GLN A 46 -23.07 -2.23 3.73
N LEU A 47 -23.11 -2.38 2.41
CA LEU A 47 -21.92 -2.29 1.56
C LEU A 47 -21.18 -0.96 1.71
N ASP A 48 -21.89 0.17 1.82
CA ASP A 48 -21.28 1.50 1.95
C ASP A 48 -20.36 1.62 3.18
N TYR A 49 -20.80 1.10 4.31
CA TYR A 49 -20.02 1.09 5.55
C TYR A 49 -18.74 0.25 5.41
N PHE A 50 -18.87 -0.93 4.80
CA PHE A 50 -17.73 -1.82 4.58
C PHE A 50 -16.75 -1.27 3.53
N PHE A 51 -17.22 -0.65 2.45
CA PHE A 51 -16.35 0.02 1.49
C PHE A 51 -15.57 1.19 2.10
N ALA A 52 -16.23 2.01 2.94
CA ALA A 52 -15.54 3.07 3.67
C ALA A 52 -14.46 2.52 4.62
N ARG A 53 -14.74 1.38 5.28
CA ARG A 53 -13.78 0.71 6.15
C ARG A 53 -12.59 0.12 5.38
N ILE A 54 -12.85 -0.53 4.25
CA ILE A 54 -11.80 -1.07 3.36
C ILE A 54 -10.89 0.05 2.86
N SER A 55 -11.47 1.16 2.40
CA SER A 55 -10.72 2.32 1.92
C SER A 55 -9.80 2.88 3.02
N LYS A 56 -10.33 3.10 4.23
CA LYS A 56 -9.54 3.56 5.38
C LYS A 56 -8.38 2.61 5.70
N GLN A 57 -8.64 1.30 5.79
CA GLN A 57 -7.58 0.31 6.04
C GLN A 57 -6.52 0.29 4.94
N TYR A 58 -6.92 0.43 3.68
CA TYR A 58 -5.99 0.44 2.57
C TYR A 58 -5.10 1.68 2.57
N ILE A 59 -5.68 2.86 2.82
CA ILE A 59 -4.93 4.12 2.94
C ILE A 59 -3.93 4.03 4.10
N GLU A 60 -4.37 3.54 5.26
CA GLU A 60 -3.53 3.38 6.45
C GLU A 60 -2.39 2.37 6.21
N GLU A 61 -2.66 1.22 5.60
CA GLU A 61 -1.62 0.25 5.20
C GLU A 61 -0.61 0.88 4.21
N VAL A 62 -1.09 1.66 3.24
CA VAL A 62 -0.23 2.35 2.26
C VAL A 62 0.61 3.45 2.92
N GLU A 63 0.02 4.23 3.83
CA GLU A 63 0.71 5.29 4.56
C GLU A 63 1.77 4.72 5.50
N HIS A 64 1.47 3.64 6.22
CA HIS A 64 2.44 2.95 7.06
C HIS A 64 3.62 2.40 6.25
N LYS A 65 3.34 1.75 5.11
CA LYS A 65 4.39 1.26 4.21
C LYS A 65 5.25 2.41 3.69
N THR A 66 4.63 3.50 3.25
CA THR A 66 5.34 4.69 2.73
C THR A 66 6.19 5.36 3.80
N THR A 67 5.67 5.47 5.02
CA THR A 67 6.36 6.06 6.16
C THR A 67 7.54 5.19 6.62
N ALA A 68 7.36 3.87 6.66
CA ALA A 68 8.43 2.92 7.00
C ALA A 68 9.56 2.99 5.96
N LEU A 69 9.23 2.99 4.66
CA LEU A 69 10.19 3.16 3.57
C LEU A 69 10.93 4.50 3.68
N SER A 70 10.21 5.60 3.93
CA SER A 70 10.81 6.92 4.11
C SER A 70 11.73 6.99 5.33
N SER A 71 11.37 6.33 6.43
CA SER A 71 12.20 6.25 7.64
C SER A 71 13.49 5.45 7.40
N MET A 72 13.43 4.35 6.65
CA MET A 72 14.62 3.61 6.23
C MET A 72 15.53 4.46 5.34
N MET A 73 14.97 5.19 4.38
CA MET A 73 15.73 6.13 3.55
C MET A 73 16.47 7.19 4.37
N LYS A 74 15.82 7.80 5.36
CA LYS A 74 16.46 8.79 6.25
C LYS A 74 17.68 8.22 6.98
N ARG A 75 17.58 6.98 7.48
CA ARG A 75 18.72 6.32 8.15
C ARG A 75 19.90 6.08 7.22
N LEU A 76 19.66 5.68 5.96
CA LEU A 76 20.72 5.47 4.98
C LEU A 76 21.49 6.75 4.67
N ILE A 77 20.80 7.88 4.52
CA ILE A 77 21.42 9.18 4.26
C ILE A 77 22.40 9.56 5.39
N ILE A 78 22.00 9.37 6.65
CA ILE A 78 22.85 9.71 7.82
C ILE A 78 24.11 8.85 7.86
N ILE A 79 23.99 7.55 7.60
CA ILE A 79 25.15 6.64 7.54
C ILE A 79 26.12 7.07 6.43
N PHE A 80 25.60 7.40 5.25
CA PHE A 80 26.40 7.83 4.11
C PHE A 80 27.13 9.16 4.37
N LEU A 81 26.43 10.14 4.94
CA LEU A 81 27.03 11.43 5.32
C LEU A 81 28.10 11.25 6.39
N GLY A 82 27.84 10.42 7.41
CA GLY A 82 28.78 10.12 8.47
C GLY A 82 30.08 9.48 7.96
N LEU A 83 29.97 8.60 6.95
CA LEU A 83 31.12 7.96 6.33
C LEU A 83 31.98 8.98 5.57
N ILE A 84 31.37 9.86 4.78
CA ILE A 84 32.08 10.92 4.04
C ILE A 84 32.81 11.86 5.01
N VAL A 85 32.12 12.36 6.03
CA VAL A 85 32.72 13.26 7.04
C VAL A 85 33.82 12.54 7.81
N GLY A 86 33.60 11.28 8.21
CA GLY A 86 34.58 10.48 8.93
C GLY A 86 35.88 10.27 8.15
N VAL A 87 35.79 9.99 6.84
CA VAL A 87 36.97 9.82 5.97
C VAL A 87 37.75 11.13 5.84
N ILE A 88 37.08 12.28 5.78
CA ILE A 88 37.76 13.59 5.71
C ILE A 88 38.44 13.93 7.05
N TRP A 89 37.77 13.63 8.17
CA TRP A 89 38.24 14.04 9.49
C TRP A 89 39.35 13.12 10.05
N CYS A 90 39.31 11.82 9.75
CA CYS A 90 40.25 10.81 10.25
C CYS A 90 41.74 11.10 9.94
N PRO A 91 42.16 11.50 8.72
CA PRO A 91 43.55 11.88 8.47
C PRO A 91 43.89 13.23 9.12
N CYS A 92 42.93 14.15 9.22
CA CYS A 92 43.16 15.47 9.82
C CYS A 92 43.43 15.39 11.32
N ILE A 93 42.72 14.51 12.05
CA ILE A 93 42.99 14.28 13.48
C ILE A 93 44.32 13.56 13.68
N CYS A 94 44.73 12.68 12.75
CA CYS A 94 45.99 11.94 12.82
C CYS A 94 47.21 12.86 12.60
N LEU A 95 47.10 13.88 11.76
CA LEU A 95 48.17 14.86 11.51
C LEU A 95 48.40 15.81 12.70
N PHE A 96 47.36 16.15 13.47
CA PHE A 96 47.46 17.05 14.63
C PHE A 96 48.17 16.41 15.84
N PHE A 97 48.15 15.09 15.94
CA PHE A 97 48.74 14.34 17.07
C PHE A 97 50.18 13.86 16.78
N LYS A 98 50.73 14.16 15.59
CA LYS A 98 52.10 13.82 15.17
C LYS A 98 52.99 15.04 15.26
#